data_AF-A0A965VFX2-F1
#
_entry.id   AF-A0A965VFX2-F1
#
_cell.length_a   1.000
_cell.length_b   1.000
_cell.length_c   1.000
_cell.angle_alpha   90.00
_cell.angle_beta   90.00
_cell.angle_gamma   90.00
#
_symmetry.space_group_name_H-M   'P 1'
#
loop_
_entity.id
_entity.type
_entity.pdbx_description
1 polymer ?
#
loop_
_entity_poly.entity_id
_entity_poly.type
_entity_poly.pdbx_seq_one_letter_code
_entity_poly.pdbx_strand_id
1 'polypeptide(L)'
;ALSFVLVGVGALACLLAAYGFGKMFGPLADAPPATGALLLFCGFVIAVPCVRLGYAAVRNRELEPYRGTPLLQRTLACAVVYALLWAAKGILPADATAEMWQWIFLGPLFLGAGTVAALASLDLDPGSALAHYSLYAMFTALLRWLAGLPPL
;
A
#
# COMPACT_ATOMS: atom_id res chain seq x y z
N ALA A 1 -15.81 -17.54 -2.27
CA ALA A 1 -15.23 -18.08 -1.01
C ALA A 1 -13.73 -18.35 -1.15
N LEU A 2 -13.29 -19.21 -2.08
CA LEU A 2 -11.88 -19.61 -2.23
C LEU A 2 -10.90 -18.44 -2.41
N SER A 3 -11.24 -17.44 -3.25
CA SER A 3 -10.37 -16.27 -3.46
C SER A 3 -10.19 -15.40 -2.22
N PHE A 4 -11.21 -15.26 -1.38
CA PHE A 4 -11.11 -14.52 -0.11
C PHE A 4 -10.25 -15.27 0.92
N VAL A 5 -10.35 -16.61 0.97
CA VAL A 5 -9.50 -17.44 1.83
C VAL A 5 -8.04 -17.35 1.42
N LEU A 6 -7.74 -17.50 0.13
CA LEU A 6 -6.37 -17.38 -0.39
C LEU A 6 -5.76 -16.01 -0.09
N VAL A 7 -6.56 -14.96 -0.17
CA VAL A 7 -6.16 -13.59 0.17
C VAL A 7 -5.89 -13.45 1.66
N GLY A 8 -6.78 -13.96 2.52
CA GLY A 8 -6.59 -13.93 3.97
C GLY A 8 -5.32 -14.69 4.38
N VAL A 9 -5.11 -15.87 3.80
CA VAL A 9 -3.89 -16.67 4.00
C VAL A 9 -2.65 -15.93 3.50
N GLY A 10 -2.71 -15.32 2.31
CA GLY A 10 -1.60 -14.56 1.74
C GLY A 10 -1.25 -13.32 2.58
N ALA A 11 -2.26 -12.57 3.05
CA ALA A 11 -2.07 -11.44 3.94
C ALA A 11 -1.44 -11.88 5.26
N LEU A 12 -1.97 -12.95 5.89
CA LEU A 12 -1.40 -13.52 7.11
C LEU A 12 0.05 -13.99 6.91
N ALA A 13 0.33 -14.68 5.80
CA ALA A 13 1.68 -15.11 5.45
C ALA A 13 2.64 -13.91 5.29
N CYS A 14 2.20 -12.81 4.67
CA CYS A 14 3.01 -11.58 4.56
C CYS A 14 3.28 -10.97 5.94
N LEU A 15 2.28 -10.91 6.82
CA LEU A 15 2.43 -10.39 8.18
C LEU A 15 3.40 -11.25 9.01
N LEU A 16 3.27 -12.57 8.94
CA LEU A 16 4.16 -13.52 9.63
C LEU A 16 5.59 -13.44 9.07
N ALA A 17 5.74 -13.32 7.75
CA ALA A 17 7.04 -13.15 7.11
C ALA A 17 7.71 -11.84 7.52
N ALA A 18 6.97 -10.72 7.56
CA ALA A 18 7.48 -9.43 8.03
C ALA A 18 7.93 -9.50 9.49
N TYR A 19 7.11 -10.11 10.36
CA TYR A 19 7.45 -10.34 11.76
C TYR A 19 8.72 -11.20 11.92
N GLY A 20 8.78 -12.34 11.22
CA GLY A 20 9.93 -13.23 11.24
C GLY A 20 11.20 -12.56 10.74
N PHE A 21 11.10 -11.77 9.66
CA PHE A 21 12.21 -10.99 9.13
C PHE A 21 12.75 -10.01 10.17
N GLY A 22 11.88 -9.21 10.81
CA GLY A 22 12.29 -8.26 11.84
C GLY A 22 13.00 -8.93 13.04
N LYS A 23 12.60 -10.15 13.39
CA LYS A 23 13.23 -10.94 14.46
C LYS A 23 14.60 -11.51 14.06
N MET A 24 14.78 -11.88 12.80
CA MET A 24 16.01 -12.53 12.32
C MET A 24 17.12 -11.52 11.96
N PHE A 25 16.74 -10.38 11.38
CA PHE A 25 17.70 -9.44 10.78
C PHE A 25 17.81 -8.09 11.52
N GLY A 26 16.94 -7.82 12.50
CA GLY A 26 16.93 -6.55 13.23
C GLY A 26 16.43 -5.36 12.39
N PRO A 27 16.50 -4.12 12.92
CA PRO A 27 16.02 -2.93 12.22
C PRO A 27 16.84 -2.69 10.94
N LEU A 28 16.17 -2.54 9.78
CA LEU A 28 16.78 -2.17 8.50
C LEU A 28 17.31 -0.71 8.46
N ALA A 29 17.53 -0.07 9.61
CA ALA A 29 17.92 1.35 9.69
C ALA A 29 19.28 1.63 9.04
N ASP A 30 20.23 0.68 9.13
CA ASP A 30 21.57 0.78 8.54
C ASP A 30 21.72 0.01 7.22
N ALA A 31 20.59 -0.33 6.58
CA ALA A 31 20.60 -1.21 5.43
C ALA A 31 21.16 -0.52 4.17
N PRO A 32 21.90 -1.24 3.30
CA PRO A 32 22.55 -0.67 2.11
C PRO A 32 21.54 -0.07 1.12
N PRO A 33 21.98 0.80 0.18
CA PRO A 33 21.10 1.45 -0.81
C PRO A 33 20.24 0.48 -1.65
N ALA A 34 20.74 -0.74 -1.90
CA ALA A 34 19.99 -1.80 -2.58
C ALA A 34 18.66 -2.18 -1.87
N THR A 35 18.58 -1.91 -0.57
CA THR A 35 17.37 -2.08 0.24
C THR A 35 16.24 -1.17 -0.22
N GLY A 36 16.53 0.04 -0.72
CA GLY A 36 15.51 0.95 -1.24
C GLY A 36 14.77 0.38 -2.45
N ALA A 37 15.51 -0.22 -3.39
CA ALA A 37 14.92 -0.88 -4.56
C ALA A 37 14.10 -2.12 -4.16
N LEU A 38 14.58 -2.90 -3.18
CA LEU A 38 13.85 -4.03 -2.64
C LEU A 38 12.54 -3.59 -1.96
N LEU A 39 12.57 -2.54 -1.14
CA LEU A 39 11.39 -2.01 -0.46
C LEU A 39 10.37 -1.45 -1.44
N LEU A 40 10.81 -0.78 -2.52
CA LEU A 40 9.94 -0.35 -3.61
C LEU A 40 9.28 -1.54 -4.31
N PHE A 41 10.07 -2.57 -4.64
CA PHE A 41 9.55 -3.79 -5.25
C PHE A 41 8.53 -4.49 -4.34
N CYS A 42 8.83 -4.65 -3.06
CA CYS A 42 7.89 -5.20 -2.08
C CYS A 42 6.63 -4.33 -1.97
N GLY A 43 6.78 -3.01 -1.91
CA GLY A 43 5.65 -2.07 -1.89
C GLY A 43 4.74 -2.25 -3.10
N PHE A 44 5.31 -2.40 -4.30
CA PHE A 44 4.54 -2.70 -5.51
C PHE A 44 3.86 -4.07 -5.47
N VAL A 45 4.58 -5.11 -5.07
CA VAL A 45 4.03 -6.48 -4.94
C VAL A 45 2.86 -6.52 -3.95
N ILE A 46 2.91 -5.74 -2.87
CA ILE A 46 1.81 -5.59 -1.91
C ILE A 46 0.68 -4.69 -2.46
N ALA A 47 1.01 -3.64 -3.22
CA ALA A 47 0.02 -2.74 -3.79
C ALA A 47 -0.93 -3.48 -4.75
N VAL A 48 -0.43 -4.40 -5.59
CA VAL A 48 -1.25 -5.14 -6.56
C VAL A 48 -2.45 -5.87 -5.92
N PRO A 49 -2.28 -6.75 -4.92
CA PRO A 49 -3.41 -7.39 -4.25
C PRO A 49 -4.24 -6.38 -3.46
N CYS A 50 -3.65 -5.39 -2.78
CA CYS A 50 -4.42 -4.36 -2.07
C CYS A 50 -5.36 -3.60 -3.00
N VAL A 51 -4.88 -3.19 -4.17
CA VAL A 51 -5.69 -2.49 -5.19
C VAL A 51 -6.81 -3.39 -5.71
N ARG A 52 -6.50 -4.65 -6.04
CA ARG A 52 -7.51 -5.57 -6.55
C ARG A 52 -8.60 -5.87 -5.52
N LEU A 53 -8.22 -5.99 -4.25
CA LEU A 53 -9.12 -6.29 -3.14
C LEU A 53 -9.94 -5.08 -2.72
N GLY A 54 -9.29 -3.92 -2.62
CA GLY A 54 -9.94 -2.65 -2.39
C GLY A 54 -11.03 -2.44 -3.43
N TYR A 55 -10.70 -2.58 -4.73
CA TYR A 55 -11.68 -2.45 -5.81
C TYR A 55 -12.86 -3.41 -5.62
N ALA A 56 -12.60 -4.69 -5.34
CA ALA A 56 -13.68 -5.66 -5.11
C ALA A 56 -14.58 -5.31 -3.91
N ALA A 57 -14.02 -4.67 -2.88
CA ALA A 57 -14.72 -4.32 -1.65
C ALA A 57 -15.55 -3.03 -1.78
N VAL A 58 -15.01 -1.98 -2.40
CA VAL A 58 -15.59 -0.63 -2.39
C VAL A 58 -16.09 -0.13 -3.75
N ARG A 59 -16.00 -0.94 -4.82
CA ARG A 59 -16.54 -0.54 -6.13
C ARG A 59 -18.03 -0.20 -6.04
N ASN A 60 -18.44 0.73 -6.90
CA ASN A 60 -19.85 0.96 -7.15
C ASN A 60 -20.47 -0.33 -7.73
N ARG A 61 -21.59 -0.78 -7.12
CA ARG A 61 -22.29 -2.01 -7.53
C ARG A 61 -23.25 -1.79 -8.69
N GLU A 62 -23.61 -0.53 -8.97
CA GLU A 62 -24.48 -0.13 -10.08
C GLU A 62 -23.73 -0.17 -11.42
N LEU A 63 -22.40 0.00 -11.40
CA LEU A 63 -21.55 -0.10 -12.58
C LEU A 63 -21.16 -1.55 -12.86
N GLU A 64 -20.96 -1.87 -14.15
CA GLU A 64 -20.39 -3.14 -14.56
C GLU A 64 -18.96 -3.29 -14.01
N PRO A 65 -18.61 -4.45 -13.42
CA PRO A 65 -17.28 -4.66 -12.87
C PRO A 65 -16.26 -4.81 -14.00
N TYR A 66 -15.11 -4.16 -13.85
CA TYR A 66 -13.94 -4.47 -14.67
C TYR A 66 -13.54 -5.93 -14.49
N ARG A 67 -13.19 -6.60 -15.60
CA ARG A 67 -12.72 -7.99 -15.63
C ARG A 67 -11.57 -8.16 -16.60
N GLY A 68 -10.84 -9.26 -16.47
CA GLY A 68 -9.75 -9.63 -17.41
C GLY A 68 -8.66 -8.57 -17.53
N THR A 69 -8.23 -8.33 -18.77
CA THR A 69 -7.14 -7.39 -19.10
C THR A 69 -7.43 -5.94 -18.68
N PRO A 70 -8.62 -5.36 -18.92
CA PRO A 70 -8.94 -4.02 -18.44
C PRO A 70 -8.75 -3.83 -16.93
N LEU A 71 -9.19 -4.80 -16.11
CA LEU A 71 -8.98 -4.75 -14.66
C LEU A 71 -7.50 -4.83 -14.31
N LEU A 72 -6.75 -5.71 -14.99
CA LEU A 72 -5.32 -5.89 -14.74
C LEU A 72 -4.54 -4.59 -15.01
N GLN A 73 -4.74 -3.96 -16.17
CA GLN A 73 -4.04 -2.73 -16.54
C GLN A 73 -4.31 -1.61 -15.54
N ARG A 74 -5.58 -1.41 -15.16
CA ARG A 74 -5.99 -0.42 -14.15
C ARG A 74 -5.41 -0.72 -12.77
N THR A 75 -5.39 -1.99 -12.38
CA THR A 75 -4.79 -2.44 -11.11
C THR A 75 -3.30 -2.12 -11.07
N LEU A 76 -2.56 -2.45 -12.13
CA LEU A 76 -1.13 -2.23 -12.21
C LEU A 76 -0.79 -0.73 -12.25
N ALA A 77 -1.54 0.07 -13.02
CA ALA A 77 -1.36 1.52 -13.06
C ALA A 77 -1.54 2.16 -11.67
N CYS A 78 -2.62 1.81 -10.97
CA CYS A 78 -2.87 2.30 -9.61
C CYS A 78 -1.81 1.80 -8.60
N ALA A 79 -1.42 0.53 -8.70
CA ALA A 79 -0.39 -0.06 -7.83
C ALA A 79 0.98 0.59 -8.00
N VAL A 80 1.37 0.99 -9.23
CA VAL A 80 2.59 1.77 -9.47
C VAL A 80 2.54 3.08 -8.69
N VAL A 81 1.45 3.84 -8.78
CA VAL A 81 1.33 5.11 -8.07
C VAL A 81 1.38 4.92 -6.56
N TYR A 82 0.72 3.88 -6.03
CA TYR A 82 0.75 3.56 -4.60
C TYR A 82 2.17 3.23 -4.12
N ALA A 83 2.92 2.43 -4.89
CA ALA A 83 4.30 2.11 -4.60
C ALA A 83 5.20 3.35 -4.67
N LEU A 84 5.01 4.21 -5.67
CA LEU A 84 5.74 5.47 -5.82
C LEU A 84 5.46 6.45 -4.67
N LEU A 85 4.23 6.54 -4.19
CA LEU A 85 3.90 7.34 -3.01
C LEU A 85 4.65 6.81 -1.78
N TRP A 86 4.75 5.49 -1.62
CA TRP A 86 5.54 4.92 -0.54
C TRP A 86 7.05 5.17 -0.68
N ALA A 87 7.57 5.15 -1.91
CA ALA A 87 8.94 5.51 -2.20
C ALA A 87 9.21 7.00 -1.90
N ALA A 88 8.30 7.88 -2.29
CA ALA A 88 8.38 9.32 -2.04
C ALA A 88 8.45 9.61 -0.54
N LYS A 89 7.65 8.90 0.27
CA LYS A 89 7.78 8.93 1.74
C LYS A 89 9.19 8.59 2.20
N GLY A 90 9.81 7.56 1.61
CA GLY A 90 11.17 7.13 1.95
C GLY A 90 12.28 8.13 1.62
N ILE A 91 11.99 9.16 0.81
CA ILE A 91 12.93 10.22 0.43
C ILE A 91 12.77 11.46 1.33
N LEU A 92 11.66 11.56 2.08
CA LEU A 92 11.45 12.68 2.98
C LEU A 92 12.53 12.73 4.08
N PRO A 93 12.97 13.94 4.48
CA PRO A 93 13.87 14.09 5.62
C PRO A 93 13.28 13.43 6.87
N ALA A 94 14.12 12.70 7.60
CA ALA A 94 13.65 11.93 8.77
C ALA A 94 12.98 12.82 9.82
N ASP A 95 13.49 14.04 10.01
CA ASP A 95 12.95 15.07 10.90
C ASP A 95 11.58 15.58 10.46
N ALA A 96 11.22 15.49 9.18
CA ALA A 96 9.90 15.87 8.67
C ALA A 96 8.83 14.78 8.87
N THR A 97 9.24 13.57 9.26
CA THR A 97 8.34 12.42 9.52
C THR A 97 8.46 11.87 10.94
N ALA A 98 9.28 12.49 11.79
CA ALA A 98 9.62 12.00 13.11
C ALA A 98 8.42 12.03 14.08
N GLU A 99 7.56 13.04 13.95
CA GLU A 99 6.49 13.30 14.90
C GLU A 99 5.10 13.11 14.27
N MET A 100 4.17 12.54 15.04
CA MET A 100 2.82 12.24 14.55
C MET A 100 2.06 13.49 14.09
N TRP A 101 2.30 14.65 14.71
CA TRP A 101 1.62 15.90 14.32
C TRP A 101 2.05 16.40 12.94
N GLN A 102 3.24 16.05 12.44
CA GLN A 102 3.70 16.41 11.10
C GLN A 102 2.85 15.73 10.02
N TRP A 103 2.32 14.54 10.33
CA TRP A 103 1.42 13.80 9.47
C TRP A 103 0.03 14.45 9.32
N ILE A 104 -0.32 15.45 10.14
CA ILE A 104 -1.51 16.28 9.90
C ILE A 104 -1.37 17.06 8.58
N PHE A 105 -0.14 17.45 8.21
CA PHE A 105 0.14 18.17 6.98
C PHE A 105 0.53 17.23 5.82
N LEU A 106 1.37 16.23 6.09
CA LEU A 106 1.82 15.28 5.07
C LEU A 106 0.71 14.28 4.69
N GLY A 107 -0.03 13.77 5.67
CA GLY A 107 -1.06 12.75 5.48
C GLY A 107 -2.07 13.10 4.39
N PRO A 108 -2.70 14.29 4.41
CA PRO A 108 -3.61 14.72 3.35
C PRO A 108 -2.99 14.77 1.95
N LEU A 109 -1.71 15.11 1.82
CA LEU A 109 -1.02 15.13 0.52
C LEU A 109 -0.88 13.72 -0.06
N PHE A 110 -0.41 12.76 0.77
CA PHE A 110 -0.27 11.37 0.35
C PHE A 110 -1.62 10.70 0.12
N LEU A 111 -2.58 10.89 1.03
CA LEU A 111 -3.93 10.37 0.91
C LEU A 111 -4.64 10.96 -0.30
N GLY A 112 -4.51 12.27 -0.54
CA GLY A 112 -5.08 12.95 -1.69
C GLY A 112 -4.53 12.39 -3.00
N ALA A 113 -3.21 12.28 -3.14
CA ALA A 113 -2.59 11.71 -4.34
C ALA A 113 -3.00 10.25 -4.58
N GLY A 114 -3.04 9.42 -3.54
CA GLY A 114 -3.48 8.03 -3.65
C GLY A 114 -4.99 7.91 -3.97
N THR A 115 -5.80 8.83 -3.46
CA THR A 115 -7.23 8.93 -3.78
C THR A 115 -7.42 9.27 -5.26
N VAL A 116 -6.70 10.29 -5.77
CA VAL A 116 -6.76 10.68 -7.19
C VAL A 116 -6.33 9.53 -8.10
N ALA A 117 -5.29 8.78 -7.74
CA ALA A 117 -4.86 7.61 -8.51
C ALA A 117 -5.95 6.54 -8.59
N ALA A 118 -6.66 6.29 -7.48
CA ALA A 118 -7.77 5.34 -7.45
C ALA A 118 -8.98 5.84 -8.26
N LEU A 119 -9.34 7.11 -8.13
CA LEU A 119 -10.40 7.75 -8.92
C LEU A 119 -10.13 7.62 -10.42
N ALA A 120 -8.92 7.99 -10.85
CA ALA A 120 -8.54 7.98 -12.26
C ALA A 120 -8.42 6.57 -12.85
N SER A 121 -8.20 5.54 -12.02
CA SER A 121 -7.95 4.19 -12.50
C SER A 121 -9.17 3.27 -12.42
N LEU A 122 -10.05 3.44 -11.44
CA LEU A 122 -11.00 2.41 -11.01
C LEU A 122 -12.47 2.86 -10.95
N ASP A 123 -12.78 4.11 -11.33
CA ASP A 123 -14.14 4.68 -11.33
C ASP A 123 -14.85 4.51 -9.98
N LEU A 124 -14.09 4.81 -8.92
CA LEU A 124 -14.61 4.83 -7.56
C LEU A 124 -15.21 6.20 -7.24
N ASP A 125 -16.13 6.25 -6.28
CA ASP A 125 -16.55 7.51 -5.67
C ASP A 125 -15.44 8.04 -4.74
N PRO A 126 -15.34 9.36 -4.48
CA PRO A 126 -14.26 9.95 -3.69
C PRO A 126 -14.03 9.30 -2.32
N GLY A 127 -15.10 9.01 -1.58
CA GLY A 127 -15.00 8.33 -0.28
C GLY A 127 -14.47 6.90 -0.39
N SER A 128 -14.95 6.15 -1.39
CA SER A 128 -14.47 4.79 -1.67
C SER A 128 -13.01 4.79 -2.13
N ALA A 129 -12.61 5.75 -2.97
CA ALA A 129 -11.23 5.91 -3.42
C ALA A 129 -10.27 6.22 -2.27
N LEU A 130 -10.68 7.06 -1.31
CA LEU A 130 -9.90 7.34 -0.11
C LEU A 130 -9.73 6.09 0.76
N ALA A 131 -10.82 5.36 1.02
CA ALA A 131 -10.78 4.10 1.76
C ALA A 131 -9.92 3.05 1.06
N HIS A 132 -9.98 3.01 -0.27
CA HIS A 132 -9.20 2.10 -1.11
C HIS A 132 -7.69 2.33 -0.96
N TYR A 133 -7.21 3.56 -1.04
CA TYR A 133 -5.79 3.85 -0.81
C TYR A 133 -5.38 3.60 0.65
N SER A 134 -6.27 3.94 1.60
CA SER A 134 -6.03 3.74 3.03
C SER A 134 -5.76 2.28 3.37
N LEU A 135 -6.40 1.31 2.70
CA LEU A 135 -6.11 -0.12 2.86
C LEU A 135 -4.63 -0.43 2.59
N TYR A 136 -4.08 0.06 1.47
CA TYR A 136 -2.67 -0.15 1.14
C TYR A 136 -1.74 0.54 2.13
N ALA A 137 -2.03 1.80 2.48
CA ALA A 137 -1.22 2.58 3.42
C ALA A 137 -1.17 1.92 4.81
N MET A 138 -2.33 1.52 5.36
CA MET A 138 -2.42 0.84 6.65
C MET A 138 -1.73 -0.52 6.64
N PHE A 139 -1.95 -1.33 5.59
CA PHE A 139 -1.35 -2.66 5.51
C PHE A 139 0.17 -2.58 5.38
N THR A 140 0.68 -1.65 4.58
CA THR A 140 2.13 -1.47 4.41
C THR A 140 2.78 -0.87 5.65
N ALA A 141 2.11 0.05 6.35
CA ALA A 141 2.56 0.56 7.66
C ALA A 141 2.64 -0.57 8.70
N LEU A 142 1.65 -1.47 8.73
CA LEU A 142 1.64 -2.63 9.61
C LEU A 142 2.80 -3.60 9.30
N LEU A 143 3.04 -3.88 8.01
CA LEU A 143 4.18 -4.72 7.60
C LEU A 143 5.52 -4.12 8.05
N ARG A 144 5.70 -2.80 7.90
CA ARG A 144 6.91 -2.12 8.38
C ARG A 144 7.07 -2.26 9.89
N TRP A 145 6.01 -2.01 10.64
CA TRP A 145 6.04 -2.12 12.10
C TRP A 145 6.41 -3.53 12.55
N LEU A 146 5.81 -4.56 11.94
CA LEU A 146 6.15 -5.95 12.21
C LEU A 146 7.60 -6.30 11.84
N ALA A 147 8.14 -5.67 10.79
CA ALA A 147 9.54 -5.79 10.40
C ALA A 147 10.51 -5.00 11.31
N GLY A 148 10.03 -4.35 12.38
CA GLY A 148 10.87 -3.59 13.31
C GLY A 148 11.22 -2.18 12.82
N LEU A 149 10.52 -1.66 11.81
CA LEU A 149 10.68 -0.31 11.30
C LEU A 149 9.59 0.62 11.87
N PRO A 150 9.83 1.95 11.92
CA PRO A 150 8.76 2.92 12.12
C PRO A 150 7.63 2.69 11.09
N PRO A 151 6.35 2.67 11.53
CA PRO A 151 5.20 2.38 10.66
C PRO A 151 5.04 3.42 9.57
N LEU A 152 5.32 4.68 9.90
CA LEU A 152 5.35 5.83 9.01
C LEU A 152 6.73 6.49 8.99
#